data_AF-A0A3M8DL98-F1
#
_entry.id   AF-A0A3M8DL98-F1
#
_cell.length_a   1.000
_cell.length_b   1.000
_cell.length_c   1.000
_cell.angle_alpha   90.00
_cell.angle_beta   90.00
_cell.angle_gamma   90.00
#
_symmetry.space_group_name_H-M   'P 1'
#
loop_
_entity.id
_entity.type
_entity.pdbx_description
1 polymer ?
#
loop_
_entity_poly.entity_id
_entity_poly.type
_entity_poly.pdbx_seq_one_letter_code
_entity_poly.pdbx_strand_id
1 'polypeptide(L)'
;MEARLQRLLSKINQRLSAINKRTFGFHNKITLLFSVNEAAEIKHITSQLETIVREWLNTDQHFLYGGIGGTYLNVEEIAKSYEEAQKTISFLINRTNPVS
;
A
#
# COMPACT_ATOMS: atom_id res chain seq x y z
N MET A 1 9.84 -2.20 -16.03
CA MET A 1 9.43 -2.16 -14.60
C MET A 1 8.47 -1.00 -14.33
N GLU A 2 8.82 0.20 -14.78
CA GLU A 2 8.08 1.44 -14.57
C GLU A 2 6.65 1.44 -15.16
N ALA A 3 6.45 0.93 -16.40
CA ALA A 3 5.14 0.88 -17.03
C ALA A 3 4.09 0.07 -16.24
N ARG A 4 4.51 -0.99 -15.53
CA ARG A 4 3.59 -1.82 -14.73
C ARG A 4 3.15 -1.08 -13.47
N LEU A 5 4.09 -0.40 -12.81
CA LEU A 5 3.79 0.44 -11.65
C LEU A 5 2.85 1.58 -12.02
N GLN A 6 3.06 2.20 -13.19
CA GLN A 6 2.16 3.23 -13.72
C GLN A 6 0.75 2.68 -14.01
N ARG A 7 0.62 1.46 -14.54
CA ARG A 7 -0.69 0.81 -14.69
C ARG A 7 -1.37 0.54 -13.35
N LEU A 8 -0.61 0.07 -12.35
CA LEU A 8 -1.14 -0.16 -11.01
C LEU A 8 -1.64 1.15 -10.39
N LEU A 9 -0.83 2.21 -10.47
CA LEU A 9 -1.20 3.56 -10.02
C LEU A 9 -2.45 4.08 -10.73
N SER A 10 -2.54 3.88 -12.05
CA SER A 10 -3.71 4.27 -12.84
C SER A 10 -4.98 3.54 -12.35
N LYS A 11 -4.92 2.22 -12.14
CA LYS A 11 -6.05 1.44 -11.59
C LYS A 11 -6.46 1.91 -10.20
N ILE A 12 -5.49 2.14 -9.31
CA ILE A 12 -5.73 2.67 -7.95
C ILE A 12 -6.42 4.03 -8.04
N ASN A 13 -5.91 4.94 -8.87
CA ASN A 13 -6.46 6.28 -9.02
C ASN A 13 -7.87 6.28 -9.60
N GLN A 14 -8.16 5.40 -10.56
CA GLN A 14 -9.48 5.26 -11.16
C GLN A 14 -10.51 4.77 -10.13
N ARG A 15 -10.21 3.66 -9.42
CA ARG A 15 -11.16 3.06 -8.47
C ARG A 15 -11.34 3.85 -7.19
N LEU A 16 -10.29 4.52 -6.72
CA LEU A 16 -10.31 5.32 -5.50
C LEU A 16 -10.35 6.81 -5.83
N SER A 17 -10.97 7.19 -6.95
CA SER A 17 -11.03 8.58 -7.42
C SER A 17 -11.87 9.48 -6.51
N ALA A 18 -12.94 8.93 -5.93
CA ALA A 18 -13.82 9.64 -5.00
C ALA A 18 -13.24 9.81 -3.59
N ILE A 19 -12.11 9.17 -3.28
CA ILE A 19 -11.54 9.14 -1.94
C ILE A 19 -10.35 10.08 -1.89
N ASN A 20 -10.36 10.97 -0.90
CA ASN A 20 -9.24 11.88 -0.68
C ASN A 20 -7.99 11.08 -0.27
N LYS A 21 -7.01 11.05 -1.16
CA LYS A 21 -5.77 10.32 -0.96
C LYS A 21 -4.56 11.10 -1.46
N ARG A 22 -3.42 10.88 -0.81
CA ARG A 22 -2.10 11.24 -1.31
C ARG A 22 -1.38 9.97 -1.75
N THR A 23 -0.71 10.05 -2.89
CA THR A 23 0.05 8.94 -3.47
C THR A 23 1.50 9.34 -3.61
N PHE A 24 2.40 8.51 -3.09
CA PHE A 24 3.84 8.70 -3.18
C PHE A 24 4.48 7.46 -3.78
N GLY A 25 5.26 7.63 -4.85
CA GLY A 25 6.02 6.56 -5.49
C GLY A 25 7.51 6.73 -5.21
N PHE A 26 8.18 5.66 -4.79
CA PHE A 26 9.64 5.63 -4.67
C PHE A 26 10.16 4.25 -5.11
N HIS A 27 10.96 4.23 -6.17
CA HIS A 27 11.36 3.01 -6.88
C HIS A 27 10.17 2.09 -7.23
N ASN A 28 10.07 0.92 -6.60
CA ASN A 28 9.01 -0.07 -6.79
C ASN A 28 7.96 -0.07 -5.67
N LYS A 29 7.97 0.95 -4.81
CA LYS A 29 7.06 1.10 -3.70
C LYS A 29 6.08 2.23 -3.97
N ILE A 30 4.80 1.95 -3.76
CA ILE A 30 3.73 2.95 -3.73
C ILE A 30 3.24 3.05 -2.29
N THR A 31 3.22 4.27 -1.75
CA THR A 31 2.60 4.59 -0.47
C THR A 31 1.35 5.42 -0.73
N LEU A 32 0.24 4.98 -0.13
CA LEU A 32 -1.05 5.66 -0.17
C LEU A 32 -1.39 6.13 1.24
N LEU A 33 -1.75 7.40 1.36
CA LEU A 33 -2.30 7.97 2.59
C LEU A 33 -3.73 8.42 2.31
N PHE A 34 -4.68 7.91 3.08
CA PHE A 34 -6.10 8.24 2.94
C PHE A 34 -6.54 9.16 4.07
N SER A 35 -7.36 10.16 3.73
CA SER A 35 -8.16 10.87 4.72
C SER A 35 -9.52 10.19 4.77
N VAL A 36 -9.88 9.69 5.95
CA VAL A 36 -11.13 8.95 6.18
C VAL A 36 -11.85 9.53 7.38
N ASN A 37 -13.17 9.61 7.28
CA ASN A 37 -14.02 10.17 8.34
C ASN A 37 -14.80 9.08 9.09
N GLU A 38 -15.04 7.95 8.44
CA GLU A 38 -15.88 6.87 8.98
C GLU A 38 -15.23 5.50 8.78
N ALA A 39 -15.51 4.58 9.71
CA ALA A 39 -15.03 3.21 9.61
C ALA A 39 -15.50 2.47 8.33
N ALA A 40 -16.67 2.86 7.81
CA ALA A 40 -17.20 2.32 6.56
C ALA A 40 -16.30 2.64 5.35
N GLU A 41 -15.66 3.82 5.32
CA GLU A 41 -14.73 4.20 4.26
C GLU A 41 -13.49 3.32 4.27
N ILE A 42 -12.95 2.99 5.45
CA ILE A 42 -11.81 2.08 5.59
C ILE A 42 -12.14 0.72 4.97
N LYS A 43 -13.31 0.15 5.31
CA LYS A 43 -13.76 -1.14 4.77
C LYS A 43 -13.90 -1.09 3.25
N HIS A 44 -14.46 0.00 2.73
CA HIS A 44 -14.58 0.21 1.29
C HIS A 44 -13.21 0.29 0.60
N ILE A 45 -12.29 1.11 1.13
CA ILE A 45 -10.92 1.26 0.62
C ILE A 45 -10.20 -0.10 0.59
N THR A 46 -10.22 -0.83 1.70
CA THR A 46 -9.60 -2.15 1.81
C THR A 46 -10.15 -3.12 0.77
N SER A 47 -11.48 -3.18 0.60
CA SER A 47 -12.12 -4.04 -0.40
C SER A 47 -11.72 -3.69 -1.84
N GLN A 48 -11.60 -2.39 -2.16
CA GLN A 48 -11.15 -1.94 -3.46
C GLN A 48 -9.67 -2.30 -3.70
N LEU A 49 -8.80 -2.09 -2.71
CA LEU A 49 -7.38 -2.45 -2.78
C LEU A 49 -7.18 -3.95 -2.96
N GLU A 50 -7.91 -4.79 -2.21
CA GLU A 50 -7.89 -6.24 -2.41
C GLU A 50 -8.30 -6.64 -3.82
N THR A 51 -9.31 -5.99 -4.38
CA THR A 51 -9.77 -6.26 -5.75
C THR A 51 -8.70 -5.90 -6.77
N ILE A 52 -8.03 -4.75 -6.59
CA ILE A 52 -6.89 -4.35 -7.43
C ILE A 52 -5.75 -5.38 -7.33
N VAL A 53 -5.44 -5.88 -6.13
CA VAL A 53 -4.40 -6.91 -5.93
C VAL A 53 -4.78 -8.22 -6.61
N ARG A 54 -6.02 -8.69 -6.46
CA ARG A 54 -6.50 -9.90 -7.15
C ARG A 54 -6.39 -9.77 -8.67
N GLU A 55 -6.79 -8.62 -9.22
CA GLU A 55 -6.65 -8.35 -10.64
C GLU A 55 -5.20 -8.30 -11.09
N TRP A 56 -4.32 -7.69 -10.30
CA TRP A 56 -2.88 -7.66 -10.56
C TRP A 56 -2.31 -9.08 -10.65
N LEU A 57 -2.60 -9.94 -9.68
CA LEU A 57 -2.12 -11.33 -9.68
C LEU A 57 -2.59 -12.11 -10.92
N ASN A 58 -3.78 -11.79 -11.45
CA ASN A 58 -4.32 -12.41 -12.65
C ASN A 58 -3.74 -11.85 -13.96
N THR A 59 -3.19 -10.63 -13.97
CA THR A 59 -2.67 -9.98 -15.20
C THR A 59 -1.16 -9.86 -15.26
N ASP A 60 -0.49 -9.75 -14.11
CA ASP A 60 0.95 -9.53 -14.00
C ASP A 60 1.51 -10.64 -13.09
N GLN A 61 2.33 -11.55 -13.65
CA GLN A 61 2.91 -12.70 -12.92
C GLN A 61 4.02 -12.29 -11.92
N HIS A 62 3.95 -11.09 -11.36
CA HIS A 62 4.90 -10.57 -10.38
C HIS A 62 4.22 -10.43 -9.03
N PHE A 63 4.91 -10.86 -7.99
CA PHE A 63 4.44 -10.69 -6.63
C PHE A 63 4.28 -9.21 -6.28
N LEU A 64 3.11 -8.88 -5.74
CA LEU A 64 2.82 -7.59 -5.13
C LEU A 64 2.74 -7.82 -3.62
N TYR A 65 3.59 -7.13 -2.87
CA TYR A 65 3.58 -7.16 -1.41
C TYR A 65 3.12 -5.81 -0.88
N GLY A 66 2.33 -5.83 0.19
CA GLY A 66 1.81 -4.61 0.79
C GLY A 66 1.23 -4.86 2.18
N GLY A 67 0.95 -3.78 2.88
CA GLY A 67 0.27 -3.77 4.17
C GLY A 67 -0.65 -2.56 4.27
N ILE A 68 -1.67 -2.66 5.12
CA ILE A 68 -2.63 -1.59 5.39
C ILE A 68 -2.49 -1.22 6.86
N GLY A 69 -2.21 0.05 7.13
CA GLY A 69 -2.18 0.60 8.49
C GLY A 69 -3.59 1.00 8.97
N GLY A 70 -3.71 1.25 10.27
CA GLY A 70 -4.95 1.76 10.86
C GLY A 70 -5.20 3.24 10.57
N THR A 71 -6.28 3.75 11.14
CA THR A 71 -6.55 5.19 11.20
C THR A 71 -5.93 5.82 12.43
N TYR A 72 -5.40 7.03 12.26
CA TYR A 72 -4.75 7.79 13.31
C TYR A 72 -5.25 9.23 13.26
N LEU A 73 -5.30 9.89 14.42
CA LEU A 73 -5.80 11.26 14.52
C LEU A 73 -4.76 12.30 14.07
N ASN A 74 -3.48 11.94 14.13
CA ASN A 74 -2.37 12.83 13.80
C ASN A 74 -1.34 12.13 12.89
N VAL A 75 -0.49 12.92 12.24
CA VAL A 75 0.48 12.41 11.26
C VAL A 75 1.70 11.78 11.97
N GLU A 76 1.98 12.19 13.20
CA GLU A 76 3.07 11.69 14.02
C GLU A 76 2.89 10.20 14.36
N GLU A 77 1.68 9.78 14.73
CA GLU A 77 1.35 8.37 14.96
C GLU A 77 1.45 7.53 13.68
N ILE A 78 1.08 8.12 12.53
CA ILE A 78 1.25 7.48 11.21
C ILE A 78 2.75 7.29 10.91
N ALA A 79 3.57 8.32 11.14
CA ALA A 79 5.01 8.26 10.92
C ALA A 79 5.67 7.19 11.80
N LYS A 80 5.29 7.12 13.08
CA LYS A 80 5.76 6.10 14.02
C LYS A 80 5.36 4.69 13.57
N SER A 81 4.08 4.48 13.23
CA SER A 81 3.60 3.18 12.74
C SER A 81 4.31 2.75 11.45
N TYR A 82 4.54 3.70 10.53
CA TYR A 82 5.28 3.45 9.31
C TYR A 82 6.74 3.04 9.59
N GLU A 83 7.42 3.70 10.53
CA GLU A 83 8.78 3.35 10.95
C GLU A 83 8.85 1.95 11.55
N GLU A 84 7.90 1.60 12.44
CA GLU A 84 7.77 0.26 13.02
C GLU A 84 7.56 -0.82 11.95
N ALA A 85 6.72 -0.54 10.94
CA ALA A 85 6.51 -1.44 9.81
C ALA A 85 7.80 -1.59 8.98
N GLN A 86 8.55 -0.52 8.71
CA GLN A 86 9.83 -0.60 7.98
C GLN A 86 10.88 -1.42 8.76
N LYS A 87 10.97 -1.23 10.08
CA LYS A 87 11.86 -2.02 10.95
C LYS A 87 11.50 -3.50 10.92
N THR A 88 10.21 -3.82 11.04
CA THR A 88 9.71 -5.20 10.99
C THR A 88 10.03 -5.86 9.65
N ILE A 89 9.78 -5.17 8.53
CA ILE A 89 10.09 -5.67 7.19
C ILE A 89 11.60 -5.90 7.04
N SER A 90 12.43 -4.94 7.47
CA SER A 90 13.89 -5.06 7.41
C SER A 90 14.41 -6.24 8.22
N PHE A 91 13.88 -6.43 9.44
CA PHE A 91 14.19 -7.58 10.29
C PHE A 91 13.83 -8.90 9.61
N LEU A 92 12.63 -9.00 9.01
CA LEU A 92 12.21 -10.20 8.29
C LEU A 92 13.10 -10.50 7.08
N ILE A 93 13.41 -9.49 6.25
CA ILE A 93 14.30 -9.65 5.09
C ILE A 93 15.67 -10.20 5.53
N ASN A 94 16.26 -9.62 6.57
CA ASN A 94 17.58 -10.02 7.08
C ASN A 94 17.57 -11.44 7.69
N ARG A 95 16.42 -11.92 8.18
CA ARG A 95 16.28 -13.27 8.74
C ARG A 95 15.96 -14.33 7.68
N THR A 96 15.33 -13.92 6.58
CA THR A 96 14.97 -14.80 5.44
C THR A 96 16.14 -14.97 4.46
N ASN A 97 17.12 -14.08 4.51
CA ASN A 97 18.42 -14.21 3.85
C ASN A 97 19.51 -14.59 4.87
N PRO A 98 19.59 -15.86 5.35
CA PRO A 98 20.80 -16.29 6.03
C PRO A 98 21.93 -16.22 5.00
N VAL A 99 23.00 -15.53 5.37
CA VAL A 99 24.25 -15.41 4.61
C VAL A 99 24.60 -16.79 4.04
N SER A 100 24.66 -16.87 2.71
CA SER A 100 25.24 -18.01 1.99
C SER A 100 26.75 -17.97 2.10
#